data_AF-A0A918P579-F1
#
_entry.id   AF-A0A918P579-F1
#
_cell.length_a   1.000
_cell.length_b   1.000
_cell.length_c   1.000
_cell.angle_alpha   90.00
_cell.angle_beta   90.00
_cell.angle_gamma   90.00
#
_symmetry.space_group_name_H-M   'P 1'
#
loop_
_entity.id
_entity.type
_entity.pdbx_description
1 polymer ?
#
loop_
_entity_poly.entity_id
_entity_poly.type
_entity_poly.pdbx_seq_one_letter_code
_entity_poly.pdbx_strand_id
1 'polypeptide(L)'
;MPRVSVLGHMPAGAHVDQILHGKRIRNVSAMALTYRLHDLGLLSDWQYRSTCAELSSLGYRSAEPQGMAQRETSQVLTKILTALRAKHIRPSAAAAELGLTSEEMNRLLFGLTLLDGPLGPGEGSPWLMPPPRRSGPSGRRASTPCAPSSTGRATIRGDHAITEPCQSVPEWIP
;
A
#
# COMPACT_ATOMS: atom_id res chain seq x y z
N MET A 1 -13.19 -14.39 -17.82
CA MET A 1 -12.73 -15.76 -17.49
C MET A 1 -12.93 -16.73 -18.65
N PRO A 2 -11.89 -17.47 -19.10
CA PRO A 2 -12.01 -18.40 -20.22
C PRO A 2 -12.91 -19.61 -19.89
N ARG A 3 -13.85 -19.91 -20.80
CA ARG A 3 -14.87 -20.97 -20.64
C ARG A 3 -14.28 -22.34 -20.38
N VAL A 4 -13.33 -22.78 -21.23
CA VAL A 4 -12.66 -24.09 -21.14
C VAL A 4 -12.06 -24.30 -19.76
N SER A 5 -11.42 -23.26 -19.25
CA SER A 5 -10.78 -23.32 -17.96
C SER A 5 -11.83 -23.57 -16.88
N VAL A 6 -12.90 -22.76 -16.80
CA VAL A 6 -13.96 -22.91 -15.77
C VAL A 6 -14.58 -24.30 -15.82
N LEU A 7 -14.95 -24.80 -16.99
CA LEU A 7 -15.55 -26.13 -17.16
C LEU A 7 -14.63 -27.27 -16.71
N GLY A 8 -13.31 -27.13 -16.86
CA GLY A 8 -12.36 -28.17 -16.45
C GLY A 8 -12.07 -28.23 -14.94
N HIS A 9 -12.48 -27.22 -14.17
CA HIS A 9 -12.11 -27.11 -12.74
C HIS A 9 -13.30 -26.92 -11.81
N MET A 10 -14.51 -26.69 -12.34
CA MET A 10 -15.70 -26.42 -11.55
C MET A 10 -16.77 -27.48 -11.81
N PRO A 11 -17.30 -28.14 -10.77
CA PRO A 11 -18.41 -29.06 -10.93
C PRO A 11 -19.72 -28.32 -11.24
N ALA A 12 -20.68 -29.02 -11.83
CA ALA A 12 -22.04 -28.53 -11.94
C ALA A 12 -22.71 -28.49 -10.55
N GLY A 13 -23.49 -27.44 -10.27
CA GLY A 13 -24.13 -27.24 -8.96
C GLY A 13 -23.13 -26.94 -7.85
N ALA A 14 -22.04 -26.22 -8.14
CA ALA A 14 -20.98 -25.97 -7.18
C ALA A 14 -21.48 -25.28 -5.89
N HIS A 15 -21.10 -25.82 -4.73
CA HIS A 15 -21.38 -25.22 -3.43
C HIS A 15 -20.41 -24.07 -3.11
N VAL A 16 -20.75 -23.24 -2.12
CA VAL A 16 -19.92 -22.08 -1.72
C VAL A 16 -18.47 -22.47 -1.42
N ASP A 17 -18.23 -23.56 -0.70
CA ASP A 17 -16.86 -24.02 -0.40
C ASP A 17 -16.04 -24.33 -1.67
N GLN A 18 -16.69 -24.92 -2.68
CA GLN A 18 -16.04 -25.24 -3.95
C GLN A 18 -15.75 -23.96 -4.75
N ILE A 19 -16.62 -22.96 -4.68
CA ILE A 19 -16.41 -21.64 -5.28
C ILE A 19 -15.24 -20.94 -4.59
N LEU A 20 -15.18 -20.98 -3.26
CA LEU A 20 -14.08 -20.41 -2.48
C LEU A 20 -12.75 -21.11 -2.76
N HIS A 21 -12.76 -22.41 -3.01
CA HIS A 21 -11.58 -23.13 -3.47
C HIS A 21 -11.20 -22.73 -4.91
N GLY A 22 -12.16 -22.75 -5.84
CA GLY A 22 -11.96 -22.43 -7.25
C GLY A 22 -11.48 -21.01 -7.50
N LYS A 23 -11.91 -20.03 -6.70
CA LYS A 23 -11.47 -18.63 -6.82
C LYS A 23 -9.96 -18.48 -6.63
N ARG A 24 -9.34 -19.34 -5.80
CA ARG A 24 -7.89 -19.32 -5.53
C ARG A 24 -7.08 -19.83 -6.70
N ILE A 25 -7.58 -20.85 -7.41
CA ILE A 25 -6.94 -21.39 -8.62
C ILE A 25 -6.96 -20.34 -9.73
N ARG A 26 -7.99 -19.49 -9.76
CA ARG A 26 -8.20 -18.50 -10.83
C ARG A 26 -7.85 -17.07 -10.48
N ASN A 27 -7.42 -16.80 -9.25
CA ASN A 27 -7.10 -15.45 -8.79
C ASN A 27 -8.22 -14.46 -9.10
N VAL A 28 -9.45 -14.76 -8.68
CA VAL A 28 -10.60 -13.86 -8.85
C VAL A 28 -11.42 -13.72 -7.58
N SER A 29 -12.38 -12.80 -7.59
CA SER A 29 -13.40 -12.73 -6.54
C SER A 29 -14.34 -13.93 -6.59
N ALA A 30 -14.81 -14.35 -5.42
CA ALA A 30 -15.82 -15.40 -5.28
C ALA A 30 -17.11 -15.01 -6.02
N MET A 31 -17.49 -13.73 -5.92
CA MET A 31 -18.68 -13.19 -6.59
C MET A 31 -18.55 -13.25 -8.12
N ALA A 32 -17.38 -12.90 -8.69
CA ALA A 32 -17.18 -12.97 -10.14
C ALA A 32 -17.14 -14.41 -10.65
N LEU A 33 -16.57 -15.34 -9.88
CA LEU A 33 -16.60 -16.76 -10.22
C LEU A 33 -18.04 -17.29 -10.23
N THR A 34 -18.82 -16.93 -9.20
CA THR A 34 -20.24 -17.34 -9.09
C THR A 34 -21.06 -16.84 -10.27
N TYR A 35 -20.90 -15.57 -10.66
CA TYR A 35 -21.52 -15.01 -11.86
C TYR A 35 -21.13 -15.80 -13.11
N ARG A 36 -19.84 -16.15 -13.25
CA ARG A 36 -19.37 -16.90 -14.42
C ARG A 36 -19.91 -18.33 -14.47
N LEU A 37 -20.12 -18.98 -13.33
CA LEU A 37 -20.72 -20.32 -13.28
C LEU A 37 -22.16 -20.29 -13.76
N HIS A 38 -22.92 -19.26 -13.35
CA HIS A 38 -24.30 -19.04 -13.80
C HIS A 38 -24.37 -18.78 -15.30
N ASP A 39 -23.54 -17.88 -15.83
CA ASP A 39 -23.45 -17.58 -17.26
C ASP A 39 -23.07 -18.81 -18.13
N LEU A 40 -22.34 -19.77 -17.57
CA LEU A 40 -22.00 -21.04 -18.22
C LEU A 40 -23.03 -22.15 -18.01
N GLY A 41 -24.13 -21.89 -17.29
CA GLY A 41 -25.18 -22.87 -16.99
C GLY A 41 -24.77 -23.94 -15.98
N LEU A 42 -23.68 -23.73 -15.22
CA LEU A 42 -23.25 -24.63 -14.15
C LEU A 42 -24.03 -24.41 -12.85
N LEU A 43 -24.64 -23.24 -12.69
CA LEU A 43 -25.58 -22.94 -11.60
C LEU A 43 -26.93 -22.55 -12.20
N SER A 44 -28.01 -23.06 -11.63
CA SER A 44 -29.36 -22.58 -11.94
C SER A 44 -29.58 -21.18 -11.37
N ASP A 45 -30.62 -20.48 -11.83
CA ASP A 45 -31.00 -19.16 -11.30
C ASP A 45 -31.22 -19.18 -9.78
N TRP A 46 -31.84 -20.25 -9.28
CA TRP A 46 -32.10 -20.40 -7.85
C TRP A 46 -30.79 -20.61 -7.07
N GLN A 47 -29.93 -21.50 -7.56
CA GLN A 47 -28.61 -21.75 -6.96
C GLN A 47 -27.75 -20.47 -6.96
N TYR A 48 -27.72 -19.74 -8.08
CA TYR A 48 -27.01 -18.47 -8.17
C TYR A 48 -27.46 -17.48 -7.09
N ARG A 49 -28.78 -17.29 -6.92
CA ARG A 49 -29.33 -16.37 -5.90
C ARG A 49 -29.00 -16.82 -4.48
N SER A 50 -29.14 -18.11 -4.17
CA SER A 50 -28.82 -18.64 -2.84
C SER A 50 -27.33 -18.49 -2.52
N THR A 51 -26.45 -18.84 -3.47
CA THR A 51 -25.00 -18.72 -3.32
C THR A 51 -24.56 -17.27 -3.16
N CYS A 52 -25.14 -16.33 -3.91
CA CYS A 52 -24.84 -14.91 -3.75
C CYS A 52 -25.30 -14.35 -2.39
N ALA A 53 -26.43 -14.83 -1.85
CA ALA A 53 -26.89 -14.45 -0.51
C ALA A 53 -25.94 -14.96 0.57
N GLU A 54 -25.53 -16.23 0.48
CA GLU A 54 -24.58 -16.86 1.40
C GLU A 54 -23.21 -16.17 1.35
N LEU A 55 -22.65 -15.96 0.16
CA LEU A 55 -21.40 -15.20 -0.01
C LEU A 55 -21.50 -13.78 0.54
N SER A 56 -22.65 -13.11 0.37
CA SER A 56 -22.87 -11.78 0.95
C SER A 56 -22.86 -11.82 2.48
N SER A 57 -23.47 -12.83 3.10
CA SER A 57 -23.47 -13.01 4.55
C SER A 57 -22.07 -13.28 5.12
N LEU A 58 -21.21 -13.92 4.33
CA LEU A 58 -19.79 -14.15 4.63
C LEU A 58 -18.91 -12.92 4.37
N GLY A 59 -19.47 -11.80 3.90
CA GLY A 59 -18.76 -10.54 3.68
C GLY A 59 -18.11 -10.37 2.30
N TYR A 60 -18.31 -11.32 1.38
CA TYR A 60 -17.70 -11.30 0.02
C TYR A 60 -18.23 -10.20 -0.92
N ARG A 61 -19.24 -9.43 -0.48
CA ARG A 61 -19.77 -8.28 -1.21
C ARG A 61 -18.92 -7.02 -1.04
N SER A 62 -18.30 -6.85 0.12
CA SER A 62 -17.58 -5.62 0.48
C SER A 62 -16.07 -5.83 0.53
N ALA A 63 -15.62 -7.03 0.87
CA ALA A 63 -14.22 -7.39 0.92
C ALA A 63 -14.03 -8.80 0.35
N GLU A 64 -12.80 -9.16 0.03
CA GLU A 64 -12.43 -10.55 -0.27
C GLU A 64 -11.58 -11.08 0.89
N PRO A 65 -12.22 -11.65 1.93
CA PRO A 65 -11.50 -12.44 2.93
C PRO A 65 -10.64 -13.49 2.24
N GLN A 66 -9.38 -13.58 2.65
CA GLN A 66 -8.36 -14.40 1.96
C GLN A 66 -8.23 -14.06 0.47
N GLY A 67 -8.25 -12.76 0.15
CA GLY A 67 -7.99 -12.24 -1.18
C GLY A 67 -6.61 -12.63 -1.70
N MET A 68 -6.31 -12.24 -2.94
CA MET A 68 -5.06 -12.61 -3.60
C MET A 68 -3.85 -12.11 -2.80
N ALA A 69 -3.04 -13.03 -2.28
CA ALA A 69 -1.79 -12.70 -1.59
C ALA A 69 -0.75 -12.11 -2.55
N GLN A 70 -0.75 -12.57 -3.80
CA GLN A 70 0.16 -12.11 -4.85
C GLN A 70 -0.64 -11.60 -6.04
N ARG A 71 -0.33 -10.38 -6.50
CA ARG A 71 -0.86 -9.87 -7.77
C ARG A 71 -0.21 -10.58 -8.94
N GLU A 72 -0.97 -10.79 -10.01
CA GLU A 72 -0.41 -11.32 -11.25
C GLU A 72 0.67 -10.38 -11.81
N THR A 73 1.81 -10.93 -12.17
CA THR A 73 2.95 -10.20 -12.75
C THR A 73 3.21 -10.67 -14.18
N SER A 74 3.59 -9.74 -15.06
CA SER A 74 3.85 -10.06 -16.47
C SER A 74 5.27 -10.59 -16.66
N GLN A 75 5.40 -11.89 -16.97
CA GLN A 75 6.69 -12.50 -17.29
C GLN A 75 7.34 -11.90 -18.56
N VAL A 76 6.53 -11.55 -19.55
CA VAL A 76 7.00 -10.96 -20.81
C VAL A 76 7.61 -9.59 -20.56
N LEU A 77 6.96 -8.77 -19.72
CA LEU A 77 7.46 -7.45 -19.36
C LEU A 77 8.81 -7.53 -18.66
N THR A 78 8.98 -8.46 -17.70
CA THR A 78 10.27 -8.71 -17.05
C THR A 78 11.37 -9.07 -18.05
N LYS A 79 11.06 -9.91 -19.03
CA LYS A 79 12.02 -10.31 -20.08
C LYS A 79 12.40 -9.13 -20.98
N ILE A 80 11.41 -8.36 -21.45
CA ILE A 80 11.64 -7.19 -22.30
C ILE A 80 12.49 -6.15 -21.57
N LEU A 81 12.15 -5.82 -20.32
CA LEU A 81 12.90 -4.83 -19.53
C LEU A 81 14.31 -5.30 -19.21
N THR A 82 14.53 -6.60 -19.04
CA THR A 82 15.87 -7.19 -18.90
C THR A 82 16.66 -7.06 -20.21
N ALA A 83 16.04 -7.35 -21.36
CA ALA A 83 16.68 -7.21 -22.67
C ALA A 83 17.01 -5.75 -23.02
N LEU A 84 16.14 -4.80 -22.68
CA LEU A 84 16.39 -3.36 -22.88
C LEU A 84 17.55 -2.87 -22.01
N ARG A 85 17.64 -3.33 -20.75
CA ARG A 85 18.78 -3.04 -19.86
C ARG A 85 20.11 -3.57 -20.41
N ALA A 86 20.11 -4.79 -20.96
CA ALA A 86 21.31 -5.37 -21.59
C ALA A 86 21.78 -4.58 -22.82
N LYS A 87 20.86 -3.89 -23.51
CA LYS A 87 21.17 -2.97 -24.62
C LYS A 87 21.48 -1.54 -24.18
N HIS A 88 21.61 -1.29 -22.87
CA HIS A 88 21.79 0.04 -22.28
C HIS A 88 20.69 1.07 -22.62
N ILE A 89 19.50 0.61 -22.98
CA ILE A 89 18.35 1.47 -23.23
C ILE A 89 17.75 1.87 -21.89
N ARG A 90 17.72 3.17 -21.62
CA ARG A 90 17.14 3.71 -20.38
C ARG A 90 15.61 3.70 -20.45
N PRO A 91 14.90 3.50 -19.32
CA PRO A 91 13.44 3.58 -19.29
C PRO A 91 12.88 4.90 -19.82
N SER A 92 13.60 6.01 -19.65
CA SER A 92 13.22 7.33 -20.18
C SER A 92 13.27 7.40 -21.71
N ALA A 93 14.19 6.70 -22.35
CA ALA A 93 14.26 6.62 -23.82
C ALA A 93 13.09 5.81 -24.37
N ALA A 94 12.78 4.67 -23.73
CA ALA A 94 11.60 3.88 -24.08
C ALA A 94 10.29 4.66 -23.84
N ALA A 95 10.22 5.47 -22.78
CA ALA A 95 9.06 6.32 -22.51
C ALA A 95 8.86 7.36 -23.62
N ALA A 96 9.94 8.00 -24.07
CA ALA A 96 9.88 8.97 -25.17
C ALA A 96 9.37 8.33 -26.48
N GLU A 97 9.83 7.13 -26.83
CA GLU A 97 9.36 6.42 -28.03
C GLU A 97 7.87 6.02 -27.93
N LEU A 98 7.40 5.72 -26.73
CA LEU A 98 6.00 5.36 -26.46
C LEU A 98 5.10 6.60 -26.26
N GLY A 99 5.65 7.81 -26.32
CA GLY A 99 4.91 9.05 -26.05
C GLY A 99 4.47 9.21 -24.60
N LEU A 100 5.17 8.56 -23.66
CA LEU A 100 4.90 8.60 -22.23
C LEU A 100 5.89 9.49 -21.49
N THR A 101 5.44 10.11 -20.41
CA THR A 101 6.34 10.76 -19.45
C THR A 101 7.11 9.71 -18.64
N SER A 102 8.26 10.10 -18.08
CA SER A 102 9.03 9.21 -17.19
C SER A 102 8.23 8.83 -15.93
N GLU A 103 7.34 9.70 -15.47
CA GLU A 103 6.46 9.42 -14.33
C GLU A 103 5.40 8.37 -14.67
N GLU A 104 4.71 8.49 -15.81
CA GLU A 104 3.74 7.49 -16.27
C GLU A 104 4.40 6.14 -16.51
N MET A 105 5.58 6.13 -17.12
CA MET A 105 6.38 4.92 -17.27
C MET A 105 6.66 4.26 -15.91
N ASN A 106 7.08 5.05 -14.91
CA ASN A 106 7.35 4.50 -13.59
C ASN A 106 6.08 3.99 -12.90
N ARG A 107 4.94 4.68 -13.03
CA ARG A 107 3.63 4.23 -12.51
C ARG A 107 3.19 2.90 -13.14
N LEU A 108 3.41 2.71 -14.43
CA LEU A 108 3.06 1.47 -15.15
C LEU A 108 3.98 0.30 -14.78
N LEU A 109 5.24 0.58 -14.48
CA LEU A 109 6.23 -0.42 -14.09
C LEU A 109 6.23 -0.72 -12.58
N PHE A 110 5.58 0.13 -11.77
CA PHE A 110 5.52 0.01 -10.33
C PHE A 110 4.89 -1.33 -9.91
N GLY A 111 5.59 -2.09 -9.07
CA GLY A 111 5.16 -3.41 -8.60
C GLY A 111 5.28 -4.56 -9.61
N LEU A 112 5.74 -4.31 -10.84
CA LEU A 112 5.95 -5.33 -11.88
C LEU A 112 7.42 -5.70 -12.10
N THR A 113 8.35 -4.80 -11.76
CA THR A 113 9.79 -5.06 -11.82
C THR A 113 10.53 -4.37 -10.68
N LEU A 114 11.50 -5.08 -10.07
CA LEU A 114 12.51 -4.47 -9.20
C LEU A 114 13.40 -3.58 -10.09
N LEU A 115 13.02 -2.32 -10.25
CA LEU A 115 13.89 -1.28 -10.74
C LEU A 115 14.76 -0.86 -9.54
N ASP A 116 15.87 -1.56 -9.32
CA ASP A 116 16.87 -1.12 -8.34
C ASP A 116 17.51 0.20 -8.82
N GLY A 117 17.24 1.27 -8.07
CA GLY A 117 17.84 2.61 -8.18
C GLY A 117 16.95 3.64 -7.46
N PRO A 118 17.47 4.43 -6.50
CA PRO A 118 16.76 4.80 -5.28
C PRO A 118 15.56 5.72 -5.54
N LEU A 119 14.42 5.34 -4.94
CA LEU A 119 13.53 6.33 -4.36
C LEU A 119 14.40 7.18 -3.40
N GLY A 120 14.37 8.50 -3.55
CA GLY A 120 14.95 9.42 -2.58
C GLY A 120 14.51 9.09 -1.15
N PRO A 121 15.20 9.61 -0.12
CA PRO A 121 14.99 9.21 1.26
C PRO A 121 13.51 9.31 1.59
N GLY A 122 12.91 8.15 1.86
CA GLY A 122 11.55 8.03 2.32
C GLY A 122 11.45 8.69 3.68
N GLU A 123 10.99 9.94 3.69
CA GLU A 123 10.41 10.55 4.87
C GLU A 123 8.99 9.97 5.02
N GLY A 124 8.89 8.99 5.93
CA GLY A 124 7.70 8.66 6.71
C GLY A 124 6.39 8.35 5.98
N SER A 125 6.04 7.07 5.89
CA SER A 125 4.65 6.67 6.13
C SER A 125 4.59 5.69 7.30
N PRO A 126 4.30 6.18 8.51
CA PRO A 126 4.20 5.38 9.71
C PRO A 126 2.81 4.76 9.77
N TRP A 127 2.72 3.44 9.64
CA TRP A 127 1.64 2.72 10.28
C TRP A 127 1.59 3.14 11.75
N LEU A 128 0.49 3.79 12.11
CA LEU A 128 0.20 4.34 13.43
C LEU A 128 0.66 3.39 14.54
N MET A 129 1.66 3.81 15.30
CA MET A 129 1.83 3.44 16.70
C MET A 129 2.29 4.71 17.43
N PRO A 130 1.54 5.23 18.42
CA PRO A 130 2.06 6.31 19.24
C PRO A 130 3.24 5.79 20.08
N PRO A 131 4.30 6.60 20.30
CA PRO A 131 5.46 6.17 21.08
C PRO A 131 5.05 5.88 22.53
N PRO A 132 5.69 4.90 23.21
CA PRO A 132 5.44 4.67 24.63
C PRO A 132 5.81 5.93 25.42
N ARG A 133 4.89 6.42 26.25
CA ARG A 133 5.15 7.54 27.18
C ARG A 133 6.37 7.19 28.04
N ARG A 134 7.45 7.95 27.88
CA ARG A 134 8.61 7.87 28.76
C ARG A 134 8.21 8.46 30.11
N SER A 135 7.89 7.60 31.08
CA SER A 135 7.84 7.97 32.49
C SER A 135 9.25 8.33 32.95
N GLY A 136 9.54 9.62 33.16
CA GLY A 136 10.79 10.05 33.76
C GLY A 136 10.80 9.78 35.27
N PRO A 137 11.92 9.39 35.88
CA PRO A 137 12.06 9.47 37.31
C PRO A 137 12.57 10.85 37.73
N SER A 138 11.81 11.46 38.61
CA SER A 138 12.16 12.59 39.47
C SER A 138 13.37 12.26 40.36
N GLY A 139 14.31 13.19 40.54
CA GLY A 139 15.11 13.23 41.78
C GLY A 139 16.53 13.79 41.71
N ARG A 140 16.68 15.00 42.27
CA ARG A 140 17.77 15.50 43.13
C ARG A 140 19.20 15.74 42.57
N ARG A 141 19.44 17.02 42.21
CA ARG A 141 20.35 18.03 42.81
C ARG A 141 21.60 17.56 43.60
N ALA A 142 22.79 18.01 43.16
CA ALA A 142 23.96 18.45 43.95
C ALA A 142 24.98 19.10 42.98
N SER A 143 25.13 20.43 42.92
CA SER A 143 26.09 21.31 43.61
C SER A 143 27.56 21.24 43.13
N THR A 144 28.00 22.38 42.58
CA THR A 144 29.27 22.98 42.11
C THR A 144 30.47 22.90 43.11
N PRO A 145 31.74 23.40 42.87
CA PRO A 145 32.16 24.56 42.02
C PRO A 145 33.58 24.57 41.33
N CYS A 146 33.83 25.69 40.59
CA CYS A 146 35.09 26.43 40.23
C CYS A 146 36.06 25.84 39.17
N ALA A 147 36.42 26.48 38.02
CA ALA A 147 36.90 27.83 37.61
C ALA A 147 38.46 27.90 37.47
N PRO A 148 39.12 28.88 36.79
CA PRO A 148 38.81 29.65 35.54
C PRO A 148 40.02 29.85 34.58
N SER A 149 39.81 30.45 33.39
CA SER A 149 40.69 31.45 32.70
C SER A 149 40.10 31.82 31.32
N SER A 150 39.59 33.04 31.11
CA SER A 150 40.23 34.22 30.44
C SER A 150 40.47 33.97 28.94
N THR A 151 40.06 34.74 27.93
CA THR A 151 39.89 36.19 27.74
C THR A 151 39.19 36.39 26.38
N GLY A 152 38.31 37.38 26.21
CA GLY A 152 37.83 37.74 24.86
C GLY A 152 36.61 38.66 24.84
N ARG A 153 36.87 39.96 24.99
CA ARG A 153 35.93 41.08 25.08
C ARG A 153 35.43 41.49 23.68
N ALA A 154 34.12 41.67 23.48
CA ALA A 154 33.57 42.51 22.41
C ALA A 154 32.20 43.09 22.81
N THR A 155 31.98 44.34 22.41
CA THR A 155 31.19 45.38 23.08
C THR A 155 29.73 45.44 22.62
N ILE A 156 28.91 46.02 23.49
CA ILE A 156 27.46 46.22 23.52
C ILE A 156 26.99 47.37 22.60
N ARG A 157 25.81 47.20 21.97
CA ARG A 157 24.69 48.17 21.83
C ARG A 157 23.52 47.42 21.20
N GLY A 158 22.39 47.19 21.89
CA GLY A 158 21.32 48.16 22.21
C GLY A 158 20.30 48.12 21.06
N ASP A 159 18.98 47.98 21.21
CA ASP A 159 18.09 48.13 22.36
C ASP A 159 16.65 47.75 21.94
N HIS A 160 15.85 47.24 22.91
CA HIS A 160 14.36 47.32 23.04
C HIS A 160 13.44 46.67 21.98
N ALA A 161 12.27 46.08 22.25
CA ALA A 161 11.43 45.89 23.44
C ALA A 161 10.48 44.68 23.19
N ILE A 162 10.27 43.80 24.18
CA ILE A 162 9.01 43.58 24.94
C ILE A 162 7.78 43.27 24.05
N THR A 163 7.19 42.07 24.16
CA THR A 163 5.94 41.78 24.91
C THR A 163 5.53 40.30 24.71
N GLU A 164 5.54 39.50 25.76
CA GLU A 164 4.70 38.29 25.95
C GLU A 164 3.40 38.72 26.67
N PRO A 165 2.25 37.98 26.67
CA PRO A 165 2.21 36.51 26.65
C PRO A 165 1.04 35.84 25.89
N CYS A 166 1.29 34.54 25.68
CA CYS A 166 0.39 33.40 25.66
C CYS A 166 -0.99 33.59 26.35
N GLN A 167 -2.09 33.36 25.60
CA GLN A 167 -3.34 32.82 26.14
C GLN A 167 -3.98 31.83 25.14
N SER A 168 -4.06 30.57 25.59
CA SER A 168 -5.28 29.73 25.57
C SER A 168 -5.85 29.20 24.23
N VAL A 169 -5.36 28.02 23.81
CA VAL A 169 -6.05 26.69 23.69
C VAL A 169 -7.48 26.62 23.09
N PRO A 170 -7.81 25.56 22.30
CA PRO A 170 -8.91 25.54 21.32
C PRO A 170 -10.20 24.88 21.84
N GLU A 171 -11.33 25.20 21.19
CA GLU A 171 -12.63 24.55 21.44
C GLU A 171 -13.12 23.84 20.17
N TRP A 172 -13.48 22.57 20.35
CA TRP A 172 -14.02 21.67 19.34
C TRP A 172 -15.56 21.82 19.24
N ILE A 173 -16.04 21.96 18.00
CA ILE A 173 -17.19 21.32 17.31
C ILE A 173 -18.25 20.63 18.22
N PRO A 174 -19.56 20.85 17.98
CA PRO A 174 -20.31 19.99 17.04
C PRO A 174 -20.69 20.66 15.71
#